data_AF-A0A931QJ70-F1
#
_entry.id   AF-A0A931QJ70-F1
#
_cell.length_a   1.000
_cell.length_b   1.000
_cell.length_c   1.000
_cell.angle_alpha   90.00
_cell.angle_beta   90.00
_cell.angle_gamma   90.00
#
_symmetry.space_group_name_H-M   'P 1'
#
loop_
_entity.id
_entity.type
_entity.pdbx_description
1 polymer ?
#
loop_
_entity_poly.entity_id
_entity_poly.type
_entity_poly.pdbx_seq_one_letter_code
_entity_poly.pdbx_strand_id
1 'polypeptide(L)' 'MTGPTIRRRLLVVEDDEMLQDLYRQLLEILGFDAVTIGRAEE' A
#
# COMPACT_ATOMS: atom_id res chain seq x y z
N MET A 1 24.33 -11.93 1.16
CA MET A 1 23.36 -12.32 0.12
C MET A 1 22.74 -11.05 -0.43
N THR A 2 23.11 -10.61 -1.64
CA THR A 2 22.51 -9.43 -2.28
C THR A 2 21.89 -9.88 -3.61
N GLY A 3 20.76 -10.58 -3.52
CA GLY A 3 19.88 -10.76 -4.68
C GLY A 3 19.11 -9.45 -4.95
N PRO A 4 18.56 -9.25 -6.16
CA PRO A 4 17.78 -8.06 -6.47
C PRO A 4 16.61 -7.94 -5.50
N THR A 5 16.54 -6.84 -4.77
CA THR A 5 15.41 -6.49 -3.91
C THR A 5 14.24 -6.12 -4.82
N ILE A 6 13.32 -7.06 -5.04
CA ILE A 6 12.10 -6.80 -5.82
C ILE A 6 11.25 -5.82 -5.01
N ARG A 7 11.20 -4.55 -5.44
CA ARG A 7 10.27 -3.57 -4.89
C ARG A 7 8.88 -3.88 -5.44
N ARG A 8 7.95 -4.23 -4.55
CA ARG A 8 6.55 -4.51 -4.90
C ARG A 8 5.68 -3.30 -4.55
N ARG A 9 4.90 -2.83 -5.52
CA ARG A 9 3.96 -1.72 -5.36
C ARG A 9 2.54 -2.24 -5.30
N LEU A 10 1.73 -1.74 -4.36
CA LEU A 10 0.35 -2.16 -4.13
C LEU A 10 -0.59 -0.95 -4.21
N LEU A 11 -1.74 -1.14 -4.87
CA LEU A 11 -2.83 -0.18 -4.87
C LEU A 11 -3.93 -0.70 -3.95
N VAL A 12 -4.36 0.14 -3.02
CA VAL A 12 -5.49 -0.10 -2.12
C VAL A 12 -6.62 0.83 -2.52
N VAL A 13 -7.79 0.26 -2.79
CA VAL A 13 -9.03 1.00 -3.03
C VAL A 13 -9.92 0.77 -1.83
N GLU A 14 -10.15 1.82 -1.06
CA GLU A 14 -10.86 1.74 0.23
C GLU A 14 -11.55 3.08 0.47
N ASP A 15 -12.85 3.09 0.74
CA ASP A 15 -13.63 4.34 0.87
C ASP A 15 -13.67 4.88 2.30
N ASP A 16 -13.29 4.06 3.28
CA ASP A 16 -13.09 4.49 4.67
C ASP A 16 -11.67 5.04 4.90
N GLU A 17 -11.57 6.33 5.24
CA GLU A 17 -10.27 7.01 5.46
C GLU A 17 -9.43 6.37 6.57
N MET A 18 -10.06 5.85 7.63
CA MET A 18 -9.35 5.19 8.73
C MET A 18 -8.76 3.85 8.27
N LEU A 19 -9.48 3.09 7.44
CA LEU A 19 -8.98 1.84 6.86
C LEU A 19 -7.87 2.08 5.84
N GLN A 20 -7.95 3.14 5.02
CA GLN A 20 -6.86 3.53 4.12
C GLN A 20 -5.55 3.74 4.89
N ASP A 21 -5.59 4.52 5.97
CA ASP A 21 -4.43 4.82 6.79
C ASP A 21 -3.87 3.56 7.47
N LEU A 22 -4.74 2.70 7.99
CA LEU A 22 -4.36 1.42 8.57
C LEU A 22 -3.64 0.53 7.54
N TYR A 23 -4.20 0.40 6.33
CA TYR A 23 -3.63 -0.43 5.27
C TYR A 23 -2.29 0.09 4.78
N ARG A 24 -2.16 1.41 4.59
CA ARG A 24 -0.88 2.04 4.23
C ARG A 24 0.20 1.69 5.26
N GLN A 25 -0.07 1.91 6.55
CA GLN A 25 0.90 1.64 7.62
C GLN A 25 1.30 0.15 7.67
N LEU A 26 0.33 -0.77 7.58
CA LEU A 26 0.61 -2.21 7.60
C LEU A 26 1.45 -2.65 6.40
N LEU A 27 1.15 -2.16 5.20
CA LEU A 27 1.87 -2.52 3.99
C LEU A 27 3.30 -1.95 3.98
N GLU A 28 3.50 -0.73 4.47
CA GLU A 28 4.83 -0.15 4.66
C GLU A 28 5.69 -0.95 5.65
N ILE A 29 5.10 -1.39 6.78
CA ILE A 29 5.78 -2.28 7.76
C ILE A 29 6.22 -3.60 7.11
N LEU A 30 5.39 -4.13 6.20
CA LEU A 30 5.69 -5.35 5.46
C LEU A 30 6.67 -5.12 4.28
N GLY A 31 7.14 -3.88 4.08
CA GLY A 31 8.13 -3.53 3.08
C GLY A 31 7.58 -3.29 1.68
N PHE A 32 6.27 -3.06 1.55
CA PHE A 32 5.64 -2.69 0.28
C PHE A 32 5.59 -1.18 0.11
N ASP A 33 5.60 -0.74 -1.15
CA ASP A 33 5.25 0.63 -1.54
C ASP A 33 3.73 0.68 -1.79
N ALA A 34 2.98 1.30 -0.88
CA ALA A 34 1.52 1.34 -0.93
C ALA A 34 1.00 2.68 -1.46
N VAL A 35 0.02 2.62 -2.36
CA VAL A 35 -0.78 3.76 -2.82
C VAL A 35 -2.22 3.49 -2.40
N THR A 36 -2.85 4.45 -1.75
CA THR A 36 -4.25 4.38 -1.33
C THR A 36 -5.08 5.38 -2.13
N ILE A 37 -6.24 4.95 -2.63
CA ILE A 37 -7.25 5.82 -3.26
C ILE A 37 -8.61 5.56 -2.63
N GLY A 38 -9.43 6.60 -2.51
CA GLY A 38 -10.76 6.52 -1.89
C GLY A 38 -11.78 5.84 -2.78
N ARG A 39 -11.63 6.00 -4.10
CA ARG A 39 -12.51 5.40 -5.11
C ARG A 39 -11.67 4.93 -6.28
N ALA A 40 -12.11 3.86 -6.94
CA ALA A 40 -11.40 3.29 -8.09
C ALA A 40 -11.30 4.24 -9.30
N GLU A 41 -12.05 5.35 -9.29
CA GLU A 41 -12.11 6.35 -10.36
C GLU A 41 -11.23 7.59 -10.11
N GLU A 42 -10.59 7.68 -8.93
CA GLU A 42 -9.62 8.73 -8.57
C GLU A 42 -8.21 8.44 -9.12
#